data_AF-A0A660N0J1-F1
#
_entry.id   AF-A0A660N0J1-F1
#
_cell.length_a   1.000
_cell.length_b   1.000
_cell.length_c   1.000
_cell.angle_alpha   90.00
_cell.angle_beta   90.00
_cell.angle_gamma   90.00
#
_symmetry.space_group_name_H-M   'P 1'
#
loop_
_entity.id
_entity.type
_entity.pdbx_description
1 polymer ?
#
loop_
_entity_poly.entity_id
_entity_poly.type
_entity_poly.pdbx_seq_one_letter_code
_entity_poly.pdbx_strand_id
1 'polypeptide(L)'
;MKLPAIAPEYAAHLQDFEQILLQNQTCIEAWFRQKWKQHRPPFYGSVDIRNAGYKMASIDMNLFPGGFNNLNPNFIPLASIAAQDAVDRACDNARSVLLVPENHTRNTFYLQNVYALAGILRNAGFEVRIGSLNPEITEAVELETALGNRLTIEPLLRTRGRVHLADGFSPCFVLLNNDLSAGVPEILQDISQTVLPPLHGGWT
;
A
#
# COMPACT_ATOMS: atom_id res chain seq x y z
N MET A 1 21.04 -15.04 11.69
CA MET A 1 20.39 -13.74 11.99
C MET A 1 19.86 -13.81 13.41
N LYS A 2 20.16 -12.83 14.26
CA LYS A 2 19.61 -12.75 15.62
C LYS A 2 18.21 -12.14 15.53
N LEU A 3 17.19 -12.85 16.02
CA LEU A 3 15.82 -12.37 16.03
C LEU A 3 15.49 -11.73 17.40
N PRO A 4 14.54 -10.78 17.44
CA PRO A 4 13.97 -10.32 18.70
C PRO A 4 13.37 -11.50 19.47
N ALA A 5 13.54 -11.51 20.79
CA ALA A 5 13.00 -12.53 21.68
C ALA A 5 12.24 -11.87 22.83
N ILE A 6 11.14 -12.48 23.26
CA ILE A 6 10.41 -12.04 24.45
C ILE A 6 11.26 -12.27 25.70
N ALA A 7 11.11 -11.41 26.71
CA ALA A 7 11.78 -11.63 27.98
C ALA A 7 11.24 -12.93 28.63
N PRO A 8 12.10 -13.80 29.21
CA PRO A 8 11.71 -15.11 29.70
C PRO A 8 10.54 -15.08 30.69
N GLU A 9 10.46 -14.04 31.52
CA GLU A 9 9.40 -13.85 32.52
C GLU A 9 7.99 -13.70 31.92
N TYR A 10 7.87 -13.32 30.63
CA TYR A 10 6.57 -13.19 29.96
C TYR A 10 6.30 -14.30 28.94
N ALA A 11 7.20 -15.28 28.80
CA ALA A 11 7.07 -16.34 27.80
C ALA A 11 5.81 -17.20 28.01
N ALA A 12 5.47 -17.52 29.27
CA ALA A 12 4.28 -18.30 29.61
C ALA A 12 2.98 -17.60 29.19
N HIS A 13 2.86 -16.29 29.45
CA HIS A 13 1.68 -15.53 29.05
C HIS A 13 1.49 -15.45 27.53
N LEU A 14 2.59 -15.30 26.79
CA LEU A 14 2.56 -15.35 25.34
C LEU A 14 2.11 -16.74 24.85
N GLN A 15 2.64 -17.80 25.45
CA GLN A 15 2.28 -19.17 25.11
C GLN A 15 0.79 -19.46 25.37
N ASP A 16 0.24 -19.02 26.50
CA ASP A 16 -1.18 -19.17 26.82
C ASP A 16 -2.07 -18.50 25.75
N PHE A 17 -1.69 -17.29 25.32
CA PHE A 17 -2.39 -16.58 24.25
C PHE A 17 -2.29 -17.31 22.90
N GLU A 18 -1.10 -17.78 22.52
CA GLU A 18 -0.88 -18.53 21.28
C GLU A 18 -1.69 -19.84 21.26
N GLN A 19 -1.79 -20.54 22.39
CA GLN A 19 -2.60 -21.75 22.51
C GLN A 19 -4.09 -21.49 22.23
N ILE A 20 -4.63 -20.37 22.74
CA ILE A 20 -6.02 -19.99 22.47
C ILE A 20 -6.25 -19.77 20.97
N LEU A 21 -5.32 -19.09 20.29
CA LEU A 21 -5.41 -18.86 18.84
C LEU A 21 -5.38 -20.18 18.06
N LEU A 22 -4.45 -21.09 18.40
CA LEU A 22 -4.30 -22.37 17.73
C LEU A 22 -5.51 -23.29 17.95
N GLN A 23 -6.06 -23.35 19.16
CA GLN A 23 -7.26 -24.13 19.47
C GLN A 23 -8.50 -23.63 18.72
N ASN A 24 -8.54 -22.35 18.35
CA ASN A 24 -9.67 -21.71 17.68
C ASN A 24 -9.40 -21.37 16.21
N GLN A 25 -8.29 -21.84 15.62
CA GLN A 25 -7.82 -21.40 14.29
C GLN A 25 -8.92 -21.52 13.22
N THR A 26 -9.57 -22.69 13.12
CA THR A 26 -10.64 -22.91 12.12
C THR A 26 -11.82 -21.95 12.30
N CYS A 27 -12.23 -21.70 13.54
CA CYS A 27 -13.32 -20.78 13.87
C CYS A 27 -12.95 -19.33 13.52
N ILE A 28 -11.73 -18.89 13.86
CA ILE A 28 -11.21 -17.55 13.55
C ILE A 28 -11.16 -17.33 12.03
N GLU A 29 -10.61 -18.29 11.29
CA GLU A 29 -10.51 -18.21 9.83
C GLU A 29 -11.88 -18.20 9.14
N ALA A 30 -12.83 -19.01 9.63
CA ALA A 30 -14.21 -18.99 9.13
C ALA A 30 -14.90 -17.65 9.40
N TRP A 31 -14.68 -17.09 10.59
CA TRP A 31 -15.20 -15.78 10.96
C TRP A 31 -14.62 -14.67 10.06
N PHE A 32 -13.31 -14.65 9.80
CA PHE A 32 -12.71 -13.68 8.88
C PHE A 32 -13.30 -13.78 7.48
N ARG A 33 -13.43 -14.99 6.91
CA ARG A 33 -14.08 -15.17 5.60
C ARG A 33 -15.51 -14.63 5.56
N GLN A 34 -16.27 -14.78 6.65
CA GLN A 34 -17.62 -14.19 6.74
C GLN A 34 -17.56 -12.66 6.79
N LYS A 35 -16.63 -12.09 7.56
CA LYS A 35 -16.48 -10.63 7.68
C LYS A 35 -16.04 -9.99 6.39
N TRP A 36 -15.13 -10.60 5.63
CA TRP A 36 -14.68 -10.07 4.34
C TRP A 36 -15.75 -10.12 3.23
N LYS A 37 -16.77 -10.98 3.38
CA LYS A 37 -17.96 -10.93 2.51
C LYS A 37 -18.88 -9.74 2.81
N GLN A 38 -18.87 -9.25 4.06
CA GLN A 38 -19.70 -8.13 4.52
C GLN A 38 -18.98 -6.79 4.39
N HIS A 39 -17.66 -6.80 4.56
CA HIS A 39 -16.80 -5.62 4.55
C HIS A 39 -15.68 -5.83 3.55
N ARG A 40 -15.60 -4.96 2.56
CA ARG A 40 -14.54 -5.02 1.57
C ARG A 40 -13.19 -4.64 2.23
N PRO A 41 -12.16 -5.50 2.16
CA PRO A 41 -10.84 -5.12 2.66
C PRO A 41 -10.25 -3.96 1.84
N PRO A 42 -9.39 -3.11 2.44
CA PRO A 42 -8.65 -2.10 1.69
C PRO A 42 -7.73 -2.76 0.64
N PHE A 43 -7.21 -1.95 -0.29
CA PHE A 43 -6.25 -2.45 -1.28
C PHE A 43 -4.99 -3.00 -0.60
N TYR A 44 -4.49 -2.27 0.39
CA TYR A 44 -3.37 -2.63 1.24
C TYR A 44 -3.47 -1.95 2.61
N GLY A 45 -2.56 -2.27 3.51
CA GLY A 45 -2.40 -1.59 4.79
C GLY A 45 -1.31 -2.24 5.62
N SER A 46 -0.78 -1.50 6.60
CA SER A 46 0.14 -2.03 7.61
C SER A 46 -0.41 -1.79 9.01
N VAL A 47 -0.21 -2.75 9.90
CA VAL A 47 -0.60 -2.66 11.31
C VAL A 47 0.65 -2.78 12.17
N ASP A 48 0.88 -1.79 13.03
CA ASP A 48 1.91 -1.91 14.05
C ASP A 48 1.34 -2.63 15.27
N ILE A 49 2.04 -3.67 15.71
CA ILE A 49 1.66 -4.48 16.86
C ILE A 49 2.76 -4.38 17.93
N ARG A 50 2.35 -4.14 19.18
CA ARG A 50 3.25 -4.28 20.34
C ARG A 50 2.90 -5.53 21.13
N ASN A 51 3.91 -6.34 21.42
CA ASN A 51 3.82 -7.51 22.27
C ASN A 51 4.56 -7.23 23.58
N ALA A 52 3.81 -7.04 24.67
CA ALA A 52 4.34 -6.89 26.03
C ALA A 52 4.34 -8.23 26.81
N GLY A 53 4.02 -9.34 26.14
CA GLY A 53 3.90 -10.67 26.71
C GLY A 53 2.58 -10.89 27.47
N TYR A 54 2.21 -10.00 28.39
CA TYR A 54 0.89 -10.03 29.05
C TYR A 54 -0.23 -9.38 28.21
N LYS A 55 0.13 -8.66 27.14
CA LYS A 55 -0.80 -8.00 26.23
C LYS A 55 -0.18 -7.89 24.84
N MET A 56 -0.97 -8.21 23.82
CA MET A 56 -0.67 -7.92 22.42
C MET A 56 -1.76 -7.01 21.86
N ALA A 57 -1.37 -5.89 21.26
CA ALA A 57 -2.32 -4.93 20.73
C ALA A 57 -1.79 -4.26 19.45
N SER A 58 -2.72 -3.99 18.54
CA SER A 58 -2.51 -3.02 17.46
C SER A 58 -2.41 -1.63 18.08
N ILE A 59 -1.42 -0.85 17.64
CA ILE A 59 -1.18 0.51 18.10
C ILE A 59 -1.29 1.54 16.97
N ASP A 60 -1.17 1.11 15.72
CA ASP A 60 -1.35 1.94 14.54
C ASP A 60 -1.85 1.09 13.37
N MET A 61 -2.66 1.69 12.50
CA MET A 61 -3.08 1.13 11.22
C MET A 61 -2.88 2.21 10.16
N ASN A 62 -1.98 1.94 9.22
CA ASN A 62 -1.70 2.84 8.11
C ASN A 62 -2.27 2.27 6.81
N LEU A 63 -3.19 3.00 6.20
CA LEU A 63 -3.75 2.67 4.88
C LEU A 63 -2.82 3.03 3.73
N PHE A 64 -1.71 3.75 3.97
CA PHE A 64 -0.71 4.19 3.00
C PHE A 64 0.69 3.74 3.42
N PRO A 65 0.95 2.41 3.53
CA PRO A 65 2.23 1.91 4.03
C PRO A 65 3.41 2.36 3.16
N GLY A 66 4.43 2.92 3.80
CA GLY A 66 5.63 3.47 3.15
C GLY A 66 6.88 2.58 3.27
N GLY A 67 6.71 1.28 3.51
CA GLY A 67 7.79 0.34 3.85
C GLY A 67 7.89 -0.91 2.97
N PHE A 68 7.39 -0.89 1.73
CA PHE A 68 7.40 -2.07 0.85
C PHE A 68 8.81 -2.60 0.56
N ASN A 69 9.83 -1.73 0.59
CA ASN A 69 11.23 -2.11 0.44
C ASN A 69 11.80 -2.91 1.61
N ASN A 70 11.10 -2.98 2.74
CA ASN A 70 11.50 -3.75 3.92
C ASN A 70 10.95 -5.19 3.90
N LEU A 71 10.08 -5.52 2.93
CA LEU A 71 9.55 -6.87 2.79
C LEU A 71 10.66 -7.84 2.38
N ASN A 72 10.61 -9.06 2.90
CA ASN A 72 11.57 -10.09 2.52
C ASN A 72 11.37 -10.47 1.03
N PRO A 73 12.40 -10.36 0.18
CA PRO A 73 12.29 -10.60 -1.26
C PRO A 73 11.73 -11.98 -1.64
N ASN A 74 11.92 -12.99 -0.79
CA ASN A 74 11.42 -14.35 -1.04
C ASN A 74 9.88 -14.43 -1.05
N PHE A 75 9.19 -13.43 -0.48
CA PHE A 75 7.72 -13.39 -0.44
C PHE A 75 7.11 -12.44 -1.49
N ILE A 76 7.91 -11.87 -2.39
CA ILE A 76 7.38 -11.03 -3.47
C ILE A 76 6.35 -11.78 -4.35
N PRO A 77 6.52 -13.06 -4.71
CA PRO A 77 5.48 -13.78 -5.45
C PRO A 77 4.12 -13.82 -4.72
N LEU A 78 4.14 -13.97 -3.38
CA LEU A 78 2.91 -13.94 -2.58
C LEU A 78 2.29 -12.54 -2.57
N ALA A 79 3.11 -11.50 -2.42
CA ALA A 79 2.66 -10.10 -2.49
C ALA A 79 2.05 -9.77 -3.86
N SER A 80 2.61 -10.29 -4.96
CA SER A 80 2.08 -10.11 -6.31
C SER A 80 0.70 -10.76 -6.47
N ILE A 81 0.49 -11.98 -5.95
CA ILE A 81 -0.82 -12.65 -5.98
C ILE A 81 -1.85 -11.86 -5.16
N ALA A 82 -1.47 -11.39 -3.97
CA ALA A 82 -2.34 -10.56 -3.15
C ALA A 82 -2.69 -9.23 -3.83
N ALA A 83 -1.74 -8.63 -4.56
CA ALA A 83 -1.97 -7.42 -5.35
C ALA A 83 -2.94 -7.67 -6.52
N GLN A 84 -2.85 -8.80 -7.21
CA GLN A 84 -3.82 -9.18 -8.26
C GLN A 84 -5.23 -9.24 -7.69
N ASP A 85 -5.45 -9.95 -6.58
CA ASP A 85 -6.76 -10.00 -5.91
C ASP A 85 -7.26 -8.59 -5.51
N ALA A 86 -6.39 -7.74 -4.98
CA ALA A 86 -6.75 -6.38 -4.60
C ALA A 86 -7.14 -5.52 -5.81
N VAL A 87 -6.45 -5.69 -6.95
CA VAL A 87 -6.79 -5.03 -8.22
C VAL A 87 -8.09 -5.56 -8.79
N ASP A 88 -8.30 -6.88 -8.83
CA ASP A 88 -9.52 -7.48 -9.40
C ASP A 88 -10.77 -7.05 -8.63
N ARG A 89 -10.67 -6.92 -7.30
CA ARG A 89 -11.74 -6.37 -6.46
C ARG A 89 -12.04 -4.90 -6.80
N ALA A 90 -11.04 -4.15 -7.28
CA ALA A 90 -11.14 -2.73 -7.63
C ALA A 90 -11.63 -2.46 -9.04
N CYS A 91 -11.08 -3.20 -10.00
CA CYS A 91 -11.31 -3.06 -11.42
C CYS A 91 -10.89 -4.37 -12.08
N ASP A 92 -11.85 -5.24 -12.34
CA ASP A 92 -11.68 -6.61 -12.87
C ASP A 92 -11.03 -6.68 -14.27
N ASN A 93 -11.00 -5.56 -14.99
CA ASN A 93 -10.40 -5.43 -16.32
C ASN A 93 -9.17 -4.50 -16.32
N ALA A 94 -8.60 -4.22 -15.15
CA ALA A 94 -7.42 -3.38 -15.02
C ALA A 94 -6.24 -3.97 -15.80
N ARG A 95 -5.68 -3.18 -16.71
CA ARG A 95 -4.42 -3.49 -17.40
C ARG A 95 -3.27 -2.69 -16.83
N SER A 96 -3.59 -1.60 -16.15
CA SER A 96 -2.62 -0.61 -15.73
C SER A 96 -3.03 0.07 -14.42
N VAL A 97 -2.03 0.58 -13.71
CA VAL A 97 -2.17 1.25 -12.41
C VAL A 97 -1.43 2.58 -12.47
N LEU A 98 -2.11 3.65 -12.04
CA LEU A 98 -1.51 4.95 -11.80
C LEU A 98 -1.23 5.07 -10.30
N LEU A 99 0.04 4.97 -9.94
CA LEU A 99 0.51 5.09 -8.57
C LEU A 99 0.82 6.56 -8.27
N VAL A 100 0.23 7.10 -7.21
CA VAL A 100 0.45 8.47 -6.75
C VAL A 100 1.16 8.43 -5.40
N PRO A 101 2.46 8.75 -5.33
CA PRO A 101 3.24 8.71 -4.10
C PRO A 101 3.11 10.02 -3.31
N GLU A 102 3.72 10.06 -2.13
CA GLU A 102 4.00 11.29 -1.39
C GLU A 102 4.81 12.28 -2.23
N ASN A 103 4.71 13.56 -1.90
CA ASN A 103 5.46 14.62 -2.58
C ASN A 103 6.97 14.60 -2.28
N HIS A 104 7.44 13.65 -1.48
CA HIS A 104 8.84 13.52 -1.04
C HIS A 104 9.77 13.03 -2.15
N THR A 105 10.29 13.94 -2.95
CA THR A 105 11.25 13.64 -4.03
C THR A 105 12.70 13.48 -3.55
N ARG A 106 13.03 13.96 -2.34
CA ARG A 106 14.41 13.93 -1.78
C ARG A 106 14.68 12.73 -0.86
N ASN A 107 13.65 12.05 -0.38
CA ASN A 107 13.81 10.90 0.50
C ASN A 107 14.06 9.65 -0.34
N THR A 108 15.33 9.31 -0.53
CA THR A 108 15.76 8.17 -1.37
C THR A 108 15.26 6.81 -0.85
N PHE A 109 15.02 6.66 0.46
CA PHE A 109 14.41 5.45 1.02
C PHE A 109 12.92 5.36 0.69
N TYR A 110 12.21 6.49 0.72
CA TYR A 110 10.82 6.51 0.28
C TYR A 110 10.70 6.24 -1.23
N LEU A 111 11.62 6.76 -2.04
CA LEU A 111 11.70 6.38 -3.46
C LEU A 111 11.96 4.87 -3.61
N GLN A 112 12.79 4.25 -2.77
CA GLN A 112 12.98 2.81 -2.76
C GLN A 112 11.69 2.05 -2.40
N ASN A 113 10.88 2.58 -1.49
CA ASN A 113 9.54 2.06 -1.20
C ASN A 113 8.64 2.10 -2.44
N VAL A 114 8.54 3.26 -3.10
CA VAL A 114 7.72 3.43 -4.33
C VAL A 114 8.19 2.47 -5.41
N TYR A 115 9.50 2.27 -5.56
CA TYR A 115 10.09 1.31 -6.49
C TYR A 115 9.68 -0.13 -6.16
N ALA A 116 9.75 -0.52 -4.89
CA ALA A 116 9.34 -1.86 -4.45
C ALA A 116 7.84 -2.10 -4.70
N LEU A 117 6.98 -1.14 -4.35
CA LEU A 117 5.53 -1.22 -4.58
C LEU A 117 5.20 -1.33 -6.07
N ALA A 118 5.80 -0.47 -6.91
CA ALA A 118 5.65 -0.54 -8.36
C ALA A 118 6.15 -1.89 -8.91
N GLY A 119 7.23 -2.43 -8.36
CA GLY A 119 7.76 -3.75 -8.70
C GLY A 119 6.77 -4.89 -8.40
N ILE A 120 6.12 -4.86 -7.23
CA ILE A 120 5.08 -5.85 -6.87
C ILE A 120 3.92 -5.81 -7.88
N LEU A 121 3.44 -4.61 -8.21
CA LEU A 121 2.34 -4.42 -9.16
C LEU A 121 2.72 -4.82 -10.59
N ARG A 122 3.97 -4.58 -11.02
CA ARG A 122 4.48 -5.05 -12.32
C ARG A 122 4.62 -6.56 -12.35
N ASN A 123 5.13 -7.17 -11.28
CA ASN A 123 5.20 -8.63 -11.14
C ASN A 123 3.81 -9.27 -11.11
N ALA A 124 2.79 -8.52 -10.70
CA ALA A 124 1.39 -8.92 -10.77
C ALA A 124 0.79 -8.83 -12.19
N GLY A 125 1.53 -8.33 -13.18
CA GLY A 125 1.13 -8.28 -14.59
C GLY A 125 0.54 -6.95 -15.05
N PHE A 126 0.63 -5.89 -14.24
CA PHE A 126 0.09 -4.57 -14.58
C PHE A 126 1.15 -3.64 -15.17
N GLU A 127 0.74 -2.79 -16.11
CA GLU A 127 1.53 -1.62 -16.49
C GLU A 127 1.43 -0.56 -15.37
N VAL A 128 2.56 -0.13 -14.82
CA VAL A 128 2.58 0.79 -13.66
C VAL A 128 3.36 2.04 -13.98
N ARG A 129 2.67 3.18 -13.91
CA ARG A 129 3.24 4.53 -14.07
C ARG A 129 3.00 5.36 -12.81
N ILE A 130 3.87 6.33 -12.56
CA ILE A 130 3.90 7.09 -11.32
C ILE A 130 3.55 8.55 -11.60
N GLY A 131 2.43 9.01 -11.07
CA GLY A 131 1.97 10.40 -11.21
C GLY A 131 2.20 11.20 -9.93
N SER A 132 2.81 12.37 -10.03
CA SER A 132 3.08 13.24 -8.90
C SER A 132 2.03 14.33 -8.74
N LEU A 133 1.70 14.63 -7.49
CA LEU A 133 0.93 15.80 -7.07
C LEU A 133 1.84 17.02 -6.78
N ASN A 134 3.17 16.85 -6.84
CA ASN A 134 4.11 17.92 -6.55
C ASN A 134 4.11 18.94 -7.71
N PRO A 135 3.72 20.21 -7.49
CA PRO A 135 3.68 21.22 -8.55
C PRO A 135 5.07 21.59 -9.12
N GLU A 136 6.17 21.25 -8.42
CA GLU A 136 7.53 21.45 -8.92
C GLU A 136 7.90 20.46 -10.04
N ILE A 137 7.21 19.32 -10.15
CA ILE A 137 7.40 18.36 -11.24
C ILE A 137 6.48 18.77 -12.39
N THR A 138 7.03 19.49 -13.37
CA THR A 138 6.29 19.95 -14.56
C THR A 138 6.51 19.07 -15.79
N GLU A 139 7.49 18.17 -15.74
CA GLU A 139 7.82 17.22 -16.81
C GLU A 139 8.30 15.88 -16.20
N ALA A 140 8.39 14.84 -17.03
CA ALA A 140 8.87 13.54 -16.59
C ALA A 140 10.31 13.64 -16.07
N VAL A 141 10.54 13.22 -14.83
CA VAL A 141 11.85 13.25 -14.18
C VAL A 141 12.27 11.86 -13.74
N GLU A 142 13.52 11.50 -14.00
CA GLU A 142 14.14 10.30 -13.43
C GLU A 142 14.77 10.62 -12.07
N LEU A 143 14.39 9.88 -11.04
CA LEU A 143 14.97 9.96 -9.71
C LEU A 143 15.68 8.66 -9.34
N GLU A 144 16.78 8.77 -8.63
CA GLU A 144 17.54 7.63 -8.11
C GLU A 144 17.09 7.29 -6.68
N THR A 145 16.88 6.00 -6.43
CA THR A 145 16.50 5.42 -5.14
C THR A 145 17.73 5.16 -4.26
N ALA A 146 17.52 4.86 -2.97
CA ALA A 146 18.62 4.58 -2.04
C ALA A 146 19.50 3.37 -2.43
N LEU A 147 18.99 2.45 -3.26
CA LEU A 147 19.74 1.28 -3.74
C LEU A 147 20.20 1.43 -5.21
N GLY A 148 20.19 2.64 -5.77
CA GLY A 148 20.66 2.91 -7.13
C GLY A 148 19.67 2.55 -8.25
N ASN A 149 18.46 2.11 -7.92
CA ASN A 149 17.40 1.93 -8.92
C ASN A 149 16.88 3.28 -9.39
N ARG A 150 16.28 3.32 -10.59
CA ARG A 150 15.66 4.53 -11.15
C ARG A 150 14.14 4.44 -11.17
N LEU A 151 13.51 5.58 -10.94
CA LEU A 151 12.07 5.78 -11.07
C LEU A 151 11.80 6.98 -11.95
N THR A 152 10.92 6.80 -12.94
CA THR A 152 10.34 7.92 -13.68
C THR A 152 9.09 8.38 -12.96
N ILE A 153 9.04 9.66 -12.60
CA ILE A 153 7.89 10.32 -11.99
C ILE A 153 7.41 11.41 -12.93
N GLU A 154 6.10 11.54 -13.08
CA GLU A 154 5.50 12.40 -14.08
C GLU A 154 4.41 13.29 -13.50
N PRO A 155 4.20 14.51 -14.04
CA PRO A 155 3.14 15.38 -13.58
C PRO A 155 1.77 14.72 -13.75
N LEU A 156 0.96 14.75 -12.70
CA LEU A 156 -0.44 14.36 -12.79
C LEU A 156 -1.25 15.47 -13.47
N LEU A 157 -2.01 15.10 -14.50
CA LEU A 157 -2.91 16.01 -15.22
C LEU A 157 -4.35 15.61 -14.99
N ARG A 158 -5.28 16.56 -15.08
CA ARG A 158 -6.73 16.30 -15.01
C ARG A 158 -7.45 16.89 -16.21
N THR A 159 -8.22 16.03 -16.88
CA THR A 159 -9.10 16.42 -17.98
C THR A 159 -10.47 15.78 -17.79
N ARG A 160 -11.55 16.58 -17.84
CA ARG A 160 -12.94 16.09 -17.79
C ARG A 160 -13.23 15.11 -16.64
N GLY A 161 -12.77 15.42 -15.43
CA GLY A 161 -13.03 14.59 -14.25
C GLY A 161 -12.25 13.26 -14.23
N ARG A 162 -11.11 13.18 -14.93
CA ARG A 162 -10.19 12.04 -14.88
C ARG A 162 -8.77 12.53 -14.76
N VAL A 163 -7.96 11.82 -13.97
CA VAL A 163 -6.53 12.02 -13.91
C VAL A 163 -5.80 11.09 -14.89
N HIS A 164 -4.73 11.60 -15.46
CA HIS A 164 -3.93 10.94 -16.48
C HIS A 164 -2.52 11.52 -16.55
N LEU A 165 -1.66 10.87 -17.33
CA LEU A 165 -0.33 11.39 -17.70
C LEU A 165 -0.36 12.03 -19.09
N ALA A 166 0.72 12.72 -19.47
CA ALA A 166 0.78 13.56 -20.67
C ALA A 166 0.50 12.81 -21.99
N ASP A 167 0.86 11.53 -22.06
CA ASP A 167 0.65 10.63 -23.21
C ASP A 167 -0.78 10.03 -23.28
N GLY A 168 -1.66 10.37 -22.32
CA GLY A 168 -3.02 9.85 -22.24
C GLY A 168 -3.16 8.59 -21.37
N PHE A 169 -2.10 8.15 -20.67
CA PHE A 169 -2.19 7.05 -19.71
C PHE A 169 -3.22 7.38 -18.60
N SER A 170 -4.40 6.74 -18.66
CA SER A 170 -5.53 6.97 -17.75
C SER A 170 -6.18 5.64 -17.33
N PRO A 171 -5.64 4.95 -16.31
CA PRO A 171 -6.15 3.66 -15.85
C PRO A 171 -7.54 3.77 -15.22
N CYS A 172 -8.20 2.63 -15.01
CA CYS A 172 -9.52 2.58 -14.39
C CYS A 172 -9.53 3.02 -12.91
N PHE A 173 -8.41 2.85 -12.20
CA PHE A 173 -8.26 3.29 -10.82
C PHE A 173 -6.90 3.96 -10.57
N VAL A 174 -6.85 4.75 -9.50
CA VAL A 174 -5.65 5.44 -8.99
C VAL A 174 -5.29 4.84 -7.64
N LEU A 175 -4.04 4.41 -7.49
CA LEU A 175 -3.52 3.91 -6.21
C LEU A 175 -2.74 5.01 -5.51
N LEU A 176 -3.21 5.44 -4.35
CA LEU A 176 -2.53 6.41 -3.50
C LEU A 176 -1.58 5.70 -2.56
N ASN A 177 -0.29 6.05 -2.63
CA ASN A 177 0.69 5.87 -1.57
C ASN A 177 1.06 7.22 -0.94
N ASN A 178 0.06 8.09 -0.85
CA ASN A 178 0.09 9.42 -0.25
C ASN A 178 -1.09 9.51 0.72
N ASP A 179 -0.84 9.83 1.98
CA ASP A 179 -1.87 9.85 3.02
C ASP A 179 -2.81 11.07 2.98
N LEU A 180 -2.48 12.04 2.13
CA LEU A 180 -3.19 13.30 1.94
C LEU A 180 -3.41 14.06 3.25
N SER A 181 -2.48 13.95 4.20
CA SER A 181 -2.52 14.60 5.51
C SER A 181 -2.63 16.12 5.45
N ALA A 182 -2.22 16.74 4.35
CA ALA A 182 -2.39 18.17 4.08
C ALA A 182 -3.77 18.54 3.49
N GLY A 183 -4.68 17.57 3.36
CA GLY A 183 -5.97 17.72 2.69
C GLY A 183 -6.00 17.08 1.30
N VAL A 184 -7.20 16.71 0.84
CA VAL A 184 -7.42 16.15 -0.50
C VAL A 184 -7.25 17.23 -1.58
N PRO A 185 -6.25 17.12 -2.48
CA PRO A 185 -6.04 18.10 -3.54
C PRO A 185 -7.21 18.15 -4.54
N GLU A 186 -7.53 19.34 -5.05
CA GLU A 186 -8.64 19.55 -5.99
C GLU A 186 -8.57 18.62 -7.20
N ILE A 187 -7.36 18.31 -7.69
CA ILE A 187 -7.15 17.41 -8.83
C ILE A 187 -7.70 15.99 -8.62
N LEU A 188 -7.82 15.54 -7.36
CA LEU A 188 -8.36 14.22 -7.00
C LEU A 188 -9.84 14.26 -6.58
N GLN A 189 -10.41 15.44 -6.36
CA GLN A 189 -11.82 15.60 -5.97
C GLN A 189 -12.74 15.36 -7.17
N ASP A 190 -13.86 14.66 -6.97
CA ASP A 190 -14.89 14.40 -7.98
C ASP A 190 -14.33 13.83 -9.31
N ILE A 191 -13.38 12.90 -9.21
CA ILE A 191 -12.91 12.15 -10.38
C ILE A 191 -13.74 10.88 -10.58
N SER A 192 -13.92 10.49 -11.83
CA SER A 192 -14.68 9.29 -12.20
C SER A 192 -13.91 7.99 -11.99
N GLN A 193 -12.59 8.06 -11.79
CA GLN A 193 -11.76 6.89 -11.47
C GLN A 193 -11.91 6.53 -10.00
N THR A 194 -11.91 5.23 -9.72
CA THR A 194 -11.82 4.76 -8.33
C THR A 194 -10.46 5.17 -7.76
N VAL A 195 -10.45 5.82 -6.60
CA VAL A 195 -9.22 6.12 -5.85
C VAL A 195 -9.11 5.17 -4.68
N LEU A 196 -7.95 4.54 -4.52
CA LEU A 196 -7.67 3.54 -3.49
C LEU A 196 -6.41 3.87 -2.70
N PRO A 197 -6.42 3.77 -1.37
CA PRO A 197 -7.60 3.76 -0.50
C PRO A 197 -8.56 4.93 -0.80
N PRO A 198 -9.86 4.83 -0.44
CA PRO A 198 -10.79 5.92 -0.63
C PRO A 198 -10.30 7.22 0.02
N LEU A 199 -10.58 8.37 -0.59
CA LEU A 199 -10.06 9.68 -0.15
C LEU A 199 -10.43 10.03 1.30
N HIS A 200 -11.59 9.58 1.79
CA HIS A 200 -12.01 9.73 3.19
C HIS A 200 -11.29 8.80 4.18
N GLY A 201 -10.39 7.94 3.69
CA GLY A 201 -9.52 7.09 4.50
C GLY A 201 -8.18 7.74 4.84
N GLY A 202 -7.89 8.93 4.31
CA GLY A 202 -6.79 9.79 4.73
C GLY A 202 -7.11 10.55 6.02
N TRP A 203 -6.17 11.34 6.53
CA TRP A 203 -6.27 12.06 7.81
C TRP A 203 -7.15 13.34 7.77
N THR A 204 -8.14 13.41 6.88
CA THR A 204 -8.98 14.60 6.66
C THR A 204 -10.31 14.58 7.41
#